data_AF-A0A2S2KRZ2-F1
#
_entry.id   AF-A0A2S2KRZ2-F1
#
_cell.length_a   1.000
_cell.length_b   1.000
_cell.length_c   1.000
_cell.angle_alpha   90.00
_cell.angle_beta   90.00
_cell.angle_gamma   90.00
#
_symmetry.space_group_name_H-M   'P 1'
#
loop_
_entity.id
_entity.type
_entity.pdbx_description
1 polymer ?
#
loop_
_entity_poly.entity_id
_entity_poly.type
_entity_poly.pdbx_seq_one_letter_code
_entity_poly.pdbx_strand_id
1 'polypeptide(L)' 'MSETRQISVSKTGVSKLAIVTLAIIFTAGLFVVGFDQGHVFSLVYGDQAFVDLYLHELTHDMRHAAGFPCH' A
#
# COMPACT_ATOMS: atom_id res chain seq x y z
N MET A 1 -53.57 17.78 0.61
CA MET A 1 -52.24 18.16 1.11
C MET A 1 -51.29 17.03 0.73
N SER A 2 -50.23 17.31 -0.03
CA SER A 2 -49.28 16.29 -0.49
C SER A 2 -48.15 16.17 0.52
N GLU A 3 -47.99 15.00 1.13
CA GLU A 3 -46.94 14.75 2.12
C GLU A 3 -45.60 14.49 1.41
N THR A 4 -44.63 15.38 1.62
CA THR A 4 -43.26 15.19 1.14
C THR A 4 -42.57 14.15 2.00
N ARG A 5 -42.50 12.90 1.51
CA ARG A 5 -41.70 11.84 2.13
C ARG A 5 -40.21 12.08 1.87
N GLN A 6 -39.52 12.67 2.84
CA GLN A 6 -38.06 12.75 2.83
C GLN A 6 -37.48 11.38 3.21
N ILE A 7 -36.93 10.66 2.22
CA ILE A 7 -36.20 9.41 2.43
C ILE A 7 -34.76 9.76 2.81
N SER A 8 -34.44 9.70 4.10
CA SER A 8 -33.05 9.81 4.57
C SER A 8 -32.31 8.51 4.26
N VAL A 9 -31.53 8.49 3.18
CA VAL A 9 -30.60 7.38 2.90
C VAL A 9 -29.36 7.60 3.74
N SER A 10 -29.26 6.88 4.86
CA SER A 10 -28.06 6.87 5.70
C SER A 10 -26.91 6.20 4.93
N LYS A 11 -25.93 6.99 4.44
CA LYS A 11 -24.66 6.47 3.92
C LYS A 11 -23.72 6.12 5.08
N THR A 12 -24.11 5.15 5.91
CA THR A 12 -23.36 4.76 7.12
C THR A 12 -22.67 3.41 6.96
N GLY A 13 -22.08 3.15 5.79
CA GLY A 13 -21.32 1.94 5.53
C GLY A 13 -19.91 2.27 5.09
N VAL A 14 -18.91 1.66 5.73
CA VAL A 14 -17.54 1.63 5.19
C VAL A 14 -17.62 1.03 3.77
N SER A 15 -17.05 1.72 2.79
CA SER A 15 -17.08 1.26 1.41
C SER A 15 -16.35 -0.07 1.28
N LYS A 16 -17.08 -1.14 0.96
CA LYS A 16 -16.49 -2.47 0.71
C LYS A 16 -15.44 -2.41 -0.41
N LEU A 17 -15.70 -1.59 -1.43
CA LEU A 17 -14.75 -1.36 -2.52
C LEU A 17 -13.46 -0.72 -1.99
N ALA A 18 -13.56 0.27 -1.11
CA ALA A 18 -12.37 0.90 -0.52
C ALA A 18 -11.55 -0.11 0.29
N ILE A 19 -12.21 -0.98 1.08
CA ILE A 19 -11.52 -2.04 1.83
C ILE A 19 -10.77 -2.98 0.88
N VAL A 20 -11.43 -3.46 -0.18
CA VAL A 20 -10.80 -4.37 -1.16
C VAL A 20 -9.63 -3.71 -1.85
N THR A 21 -9.77 -2.45 -2.28
CA THR A 21 -8.67 -1.70 -2.91
C THR A 21 -7.48 -1.53 -1.96
N LEU A 22 -7.73 -1.14 -0.70
CA LEU A 22 -6.67 -0.99 0.29
C LEU A 22 -5.98 -2.31 0.61
N ALA A 23 -6.72 -3.41 0.68
CA ALA A 23 -6.15 -4.74 0.88
C ALA A 23 -5.22 -5.13 -0.28
N ILE A 24 -5.62 -4.87 -1.53
CA ILE A 24 -4.78 -5.14 -2.71
C ILE A 24 -3.50 -4.30 -2.66
N ILE A 25 -3.60 -3.01 -2.37
CA ILE A 25 -2.43 -2.12 -2.26
C ILE A 25 -1.49 -2.61 -1.16
N PHE A 26 -2.03 -2.98 0.00
CA PHE A 26 -1.24 -3.49 1.12
C PHE A 26 -0.52 -4.79 0.77
N THR A 27 -1.22 -5.77 0.19
CA THR A 27 -0.61 -7.03 -0.24
C THR A 27 0.45 -6.82 -1.32
N ALA A 28 0.19 -5.94 -2.28
CA ALA A 28 1.18 -5.58 -3.30
C ALA A 28 2.42 -4.93 -2.68
N GLY A 29 2.24 -4.02 -1.72
CA GLY A 29 3.35 -3.40 -0.99
C GLY A 29 4.20 -4.43 -0.23
N LEU A 30 3.55 -5.37 0.48
CA LEU A 30 4.26 -6.46 1.16
C LEU A 30 5.01 -7.35 0.17
N PHE A 31 4.44 -7.64 -0.99
CA PHE A 31 5.11 -8.40 -2.05
C PHE A 31 6.35 -7.67 -2.57
N VAL A 32 6.24 -6.36 -2.83
CA VAL A 32 7.35 -5.56 -3.35
C VAL A 32 8.54 -5.54 -2.37
N VAL A 33 8.26 -5.30 -1.08
CA VAL A 33 9.30 -5.20 -0.05
C VAL A 33 9.86 -6.58 0.35
N GLY A 34 9.01 -7.60 0.44
CA GLY A 34 9.38 -8.92 0.94
C GLY A 34 9.93 -9.86 -0.13
N PHE A 35 9.44 -9.77 -1.36
CA PHE A 35 9.75 -10.73 -2.43
C PHE A 35 10.38 -10.10 -3.66
N ASP A 36 9.87 -8.98 -4.18
CA ASP A 36 10.42 -8.36 -5.39
C ASP A 36 11.84 -7.84 -5.18
N GLN A 37 12.13 -7.22 -4.04
CA GLN A 37 13.48 -6.81 -3.63
C GLN A 37 14.19 -5.89 -4.64
N GLY A 38 13.46 -5.24 -5.56
CA GLY A 38 14.03 -4.42 -6.64
C GLY A 38 14.18 -5.15 -7.98
N HIS A 39 13.67 -6.37 -8.13
CA HIS A 39 13.75 -7.16 -9.36
C HIS A 39 12.94 -6.55 -10.52
N VAL A 40 11.73 -6.03 -10.27
CA VAL A 40 11.02 -5.27 -11.31
C VAL A 40 11.69 -3.92 -11.56
N PHE A 41 12.26 -3.32 -10.51
CA PHE A 41 12.92 -2.02 -10.62
C PHE A 41 14.23 -2.06 -11.41
N SER A 42 14.90 -3.22 -11.46
CA SER A 42 16.14 -3.42 -12.22
C SER A 42 15.96 -3.21 -13.73
N LEU A 43 14.73 -3.36 -14.26
CA LEU A 43 14.42 -3.05 -15.65
C LEU A 43 14.67 -1.59 -16.03
N VAL A 44 14.68 -0.69 -15.04
CA VAL A 44 14.88 0.76 -15.23
C VAL A 44 16.18 1.24 -14.60
N TYR A 45 16.49 0.79 -13.38
CA TYR A 45 17.67 1.23 -12.62
C TYR A 45 18.93 0.37 -12.90
N GLY A 46 18.76 -0.77 -13.55
CA GLY A 46 19.80 -1.77 -13.80
C GLY A 46 19.88 -2.83 -12.72
N ASP A 47 20.68 -3.88 -12.97
CA ASP A 47 20.77 -5.07 -12.13
C ASP A 47 21.10 -4.79 -10.65
N GLN A 48 21.77 -3.67 -10.37
CA GLN A 48 22.12 -3.25 -9.01
C GLN A 48 20.87 -3.06 -8.13
N ALA A 49 19.73 -2.68 -8.68
CA ALA A 49 18.49 -2.55 -7.90
C ALA A 49 18.10 -3.85 -7.20
N PHE A 50 18.36 -5.00 -7.84
CA PHE A 50 18.07 -6.31 -7.25
C PHE A 50 19.23 -6.83 -6.40
N VAL A 51 20.47 -6.64 -6.86
CA VAL A 51 21.67 -7.09 -6.13
C VAL A 51 21.76 -6.43 -4.75
N ASP A 52 21.49 -5.13 -4.68
CA ASP A 52 21.56 -4.36 -3.45
C ASP A 52 20.25 -4.44 -2.62
N LEU A 53 19.27 -5.25 -3.07
CA LEU A 53 17.96 -5.35 -2.45
C LEU A 53 17.33 -3.95 -2.25
N TYR A 54 17.43 -3.08 -3.25
CA TYR A 54 17.26 -1.64 -3.11
C TYR A 54 15.96 -1.25 -2.41
N LEU A 55 14.84 -1.91 -2.76
CA LEU A 55 13.53 -1.62 -2.18
C LEU A 55 13.39 -2.10 -0.72
N HIS A 56 14.13 -3.13 -0.33
CA HIS A 56 14.19 -3.59 1.07
C HIS A 56 14.97 -2.61 1.93
N GLU A 57 16.17 -2.22 1.49
CA GLU A 57 17.00 -1.27 2.24
C GLU A 57 16.36 0.12 2.30
N LEU A 58 15.71 0.57 1.21
CA LEU A 58 14.93 1.80 1.24
C LEU A 58 13.80 1.74 2.28
N THR A 59 13.10 0.60 2.37
CA THR A 59 12.03 0.43 3.35
C THR A 59 12.57 0.34 4.78
N HIS A 60 13.75 -0.26 4.94
CA HIS A 60 14.49 -0.29 6.18
C HIS A 60 14.88 1.13 6.64
N ASP A 61 15.39 1.97 5.74
CA ASP A 61 15.71 3.36 6.01
C ASP A 61 14.48 4.21 6.34
N MET A 62 13.37 4.03 5.62
CA MET A 62 12.11 4.71 5.95
C MET A 62 11.59 4.32 7.33
N ARG A 63 11.76 3.06 7.74
CA ARG A 63 11.41 2.58 9.07
C ARG A 63 12.27 3.28 10.15
N HIS A 64 13.56 3.45 9.89
CA HIS A 64 14.44 4.25 10.74
C HIS A 64 14.02 5.71 10.82
N ALA A 65 13.73 6.34 9.68
CA ALA A 65 13.27 7.72 9.62
C ALA A 65 11.95 7.94 10.38
N ALA A 66 11.09 6.91 10.43
CA ALA A 66 9.87 6.89 11.24
C ALA A 66 10.11 6.58 12.73
N GLY A 67 11.36 6.38 13.16
CA GLY A 67 11.74 6.16 14.56
C GLY A 67 11.51 4.74 15.07
N PHE A 68 11.23 3.78 14.19
CA PHE A 68 11.08 2.39 14.59
C PHE A 68 12.45 1.71 14.71
N PRO A 69 12.68 0.93 15.77
CA PRO A 69 13.94 0.19 15.92
C PRO A 69 14.05 -0.93 14.86
N CYS A 70 15.29 -1.21 14.46
CA CYS A 70 15.71 -2.40 13.70
C CYS A 70 16.81 -3.15 14.49
N HIS A 71 17.27 -4.29 13.95
CA HIS A 71 18.32 -5.12 14.54
C HIS A 71 19.69 -4.82 13.94
#